data_AF-A0A164NGA0-F1
#
_entry.id   AF-A0A164NGA0-F1
#
_cell.length_a   1.000
_cell.length_b   1.000
_cell.length_c   1.000
_cell.angle_alpha   90.00
_cell.angle_beta   90.00
_cell.angle_gamma   90.00
#
_symmetry.space_group_name_H-M   'P 1'
#
loop_
_entity.id
_entity.type
_entity.pdbx_description
1 polymer ?
#
loop_
_entity_poly.entity_id
_entity_poly.type
_entity_poly.pdbx_seq_one_letter_code
_entity_poly.pdbx_strand_id
1 'polypeptide(L)'
;MTGPGIVCTPLRSERAALRGTVSAPVVRTGRGPTRRPSWPAGGPIAIAGVAGALDRALRPGDLVVADEIRSAATVVPSPAAPLLHAALRRRGLRATLGPIYSAERVVDGPARTRLADTGAVAVDTESAFLADAADGRAVALRAIVDTPDAPLLRPGTPWRGVLALRALRAAAPVLDQWSAAAGDHEVTLGGPEVADNADLVLVLGAPDSPDVRRSAENRAAEGVCVHVVDDVGAVELRWLRGVRRIGVVADISAPGDLMNNLLTALSGLGPVQLRDLPREVS
;
A
#
# COMPACT_ATOMS: atom_id res chain seq x y z
N MET A 1 -6.87 -16.52 11.30
CA MET A 1 -7.44 -15.23 10.87
C MET A 1 -6.36 -14.18 10.99
N THR A 2 -5.95 -13.59 9.88
CA THR A 2 -5.05 -12.44 9.89
C THR A 2 -5.73 -11.28 10.63
N GLY A 3 -5.01 -10.69 11.59
CA GLY A 3 -5.47 -9.50 12.33
C GLY A 3 -5.30 -8.21 11.53
N PRO A 4 -5.73 -7.06 12.07
CA PRO A 4 -5.52 -5.78 11.41
C PRO A 4 -4.03 -5.51 11.17
N GLY A 5 -3.72 -4.77 10.10
CA GLY A 5 -2.35 -4.46 9.72
C GLY A 5 -1.65 -3.61 10.79
N ILE A 6 -0.33 -3.80 10.93
CA ILE A 6 0.47 -3.10 11.95
C ILE A 6 1.25 -1.96 11.31
N VAL A 7 1.27 -0.80 11.96
CA VAL A 7 2.07 0.34 11.52
C VAL A 7 3.42 0.33 12.24
N CYS A 8 4.48 0.12 11.48
CA CYS A 8 5.86 0.08 11.94
C CYS A 8 6.52 1.45 11.74
N THR A 9 7.07 2.01 12.81
CA THR A 9 7.79 3.30 12.81
C THR A 9 9.25 3.11 13.24
N PRO A 10 10.23 3.34 12.36
CA PRO A 10 11.65 3.25 12.72
C PRO A 10 12.08 4.18 13.88
N LEU A 11 11.69 5.45 13.81
CA LEU A 11 12.19 6.53 14.66
C LEU A 11 11.18 6.94 15.74
N ARG A 12 11.70 7.57 16.81
CA ARG A 12 10.85 8.12 17.87
C ARG A 12 9.98 9.28 17.38
N SER A 13 10.51 10.12 16.49
CA SER A 13 9.78 11.26 15.91
C SER A 13 8.62 10.81 15.03
N GLU A 14 8.83 9.80 14.20
CA GLU A 14 7.79 9.20 13.36
C GLU A 14 6.69 8.57 14.21
N ARG A 15 7.08 7.80 15.24
CA ARG A 15 6.12 7.27 16.21
C ARG A 15 5.33 8.39 16.89
N ALA A 16 5.99 9.48 17.30
CA ALA A 16 5.30 10.60 17.92
C ALA A 16 4.31 11.29 16.95
N ALA A 17 4.61 11.33 15.65
CA ALA A 17 3.71 11.90 14.65
C ALA A 17 2.44 11.07 14.45
N LEU A 18 2.54 9.73 14.56
CA LEU A 18 1.43 8.80 14.28
C LEU A 18 0.71 8.28 15.54
N ARG A 19 1.39 8.15 16.67
CA ARG A 19 0.81 7.60 17.90
C ARG A 19 -0.33 8.48 18.40
N GLY A 20 -1.47 7.87 18.73
CA GLY A 20 -2.67 8.58 19.17
C GLY A 20 -3.39 9.35 18.06
N THR A 21 -2.97 9.16 16.80
CA THR A 21 -3.61 9.74 15.61
C THR A 21 -4.05 8.64 14.65
N VAL A 22 -3.21 7.60 14.54
CA VAL A 22 -3.55 6.30 13.96
C VAL A 22 -4.19 5.45 15.06
N SER A 23 -5.31 4.81 14.72
CA SER A 23 -6.01 3.83 15.55
C SER A 23 -5.39 2.43 15.44
N ALA A 24 -4.77 2.12 14.31
CA ALA A 24 -4.01 0.89 14.10
C ALA A 24 -2.86 0.72 15.12
N PRO A 25 -2.44 -0.52 15.43
CA PRO A 25 -1.30 -0.76 16.31
C PRO A 25 -0.02 -0.12 15.76
N VAL A 26 0.59 0.80 16.53
CA VAL A 26 1.85 1.45 16.16
C VAL A 26 3.02 0.87 16.96
N VAL A 27 3.92 0.18 16.27
CA VAL A 27 5.13 -0.43 16.84
C VAL A 27 6.36 0.38 16.45
N ARG A 28 7.25 0.64 17.41
CA ARG A 28 8.57 1.20 17.11
C ARG A 28 9.57 0.09 16.85
N THR A 29 10.18 0.09 15.68
CA THR A 29 11.10 -0.98 15.25
C THR A 29 12.57 -0.63 15.55
N GLY A 30 12.93 0.65 15.48
CA GLY A 30 14.32 1.11 15.59
C GLY A 30 15.00 1.22 14.22
N ARG A 31 16.26 1.65 14.21
CA ARG A 31 17.07 1.78 12.99
C ARG A 31 17.84 0.49 12.70
N GLY A 32 17.85 0.07 11.44
CA GLY A 32 18.69 -1.00 10.93
C GLY A 32 18.34 -2.41 11.45
N PRO A 33 19.09 -3.43 11.01
CA PRO A 33 18.75 -4.85 11.21
C PRO A 33 18.98 -5.37 12.64
N THR A 34 19.57 -4.58 13.53
CA THR A 34 20.00 -5.01 14.87
C THR A 34 18.85 -5.17 15.86
N ARG A 35 17.67 -4.61 15.56
CA ARG A 35 16.45 -4.82 16.35
C ARG A 35 15.44 -5.57 15.51
N ARG A 36 15.17 -6.82 15.87
CA ARG A 36 14.01 -7.58 15.38
C ARG A 36 12.84 -7.29 16.32
N PRO A 37 11.95 -6.35 15.99
CA PRO A 37 10.71 -6.18 16.74
C PRO A 37 9.93 -7.50 16.76
N SER A 38 9.37 -7.85 17.92
CA SER A 38 8.41 -8.95 18.04
C SER A 38 7.03 -8.42 17.64
N TRP A 39 6.64 -8.59 16.38
CA TRP A 39 5.24 -8.50 15.96
C TRP A 39 4.72 -9.91 15.64
N PRO A 40 3.39 -10.14 15.62
CA PRO A 40 2.83 -11.42 15.22
C PRO A 40 3.33 -11.79 13.83
N ALA A 41 4.06 -12.90 13.72
CA ALA A 41 4.55 -13.38 12.43
C ALA A 41 3.36 -13.61 11.48
N GLY A 42 3.51 -13.18 10.22
CA GLY A 42 2.53 -13.42 9.14
C GLY A 42 1.45 -12.35 8.93
N GLY A 43 1.39 -11.30 9.75
CA GLY A 43 0.48 -10.17 9.53
C GLY A 43 1.05 -9.11 8.58
N PRO A 44 0.21 -8.40 7.80
CA PRO A 44 0.66 -7.31 6.94
C PRO A 44 1.20 -6.14 7.78
N ILE A 45 2.24 -5.48 7.26
CA ILE A 45 2.88 -4.33 7.93
C ILE A 45 2.95 -3.11 7.00
N ALA A 46 2.69 -1.94 7.56
CA ALA A 46 2.94 -0.65 6.93
C ALA A 46 4.16 0.00 7.60
N ILE A 47 5.24 0.13 6.85
CA ILE A 47 6.48 0.75 7.31
C ILE A 47 6.38 2.24 7.01
N ALA A 48 6.01 3.01 8.03
CA ALA A 48 5.73 4.43 7.92
C ALA A 48 6.85 5.25 8.56
N GLY A 49 7.49 6.12 7.77
CA GLY A 49 8.59 6.93 8.27
C GLY A 49 9.03 8.03 7.32
N VAL A 50 10.25 8.53 7.51
CA VAL A 50 10.86 9.52 6.64
C VAL A 50 11.88 8.91 5.69
N ALA A 51 12.19 9.62 4.60
CA ALA A 51 13.23 9.26 3.64
C ALA A 51 13.87 10.51 3.00
N GLY A 52 15.00 10.31 2.32
CA GLY A 52 15.58 11.28 1.41
C GLY A 52 15.11 11.02 -0.02
N ALA A 53 14.89 12.07 -0.81
CA ALA A 53 14.52 11.93 -2.22
C ALA A 53 15.72 11.62 -3.11
N LEU A 54 15.55 10.69 -4.04
CA LEU A 54 16.47 10.44 -5.15
C LEU A 54 15.96 11.13 -6.42
N ASP A 55 14.64 11.14 -6.62
CA ASP A 55 14.00 11.88 -7.70
C ASP A 55 14.01 13.39 -7.41
N ARG A 56 14.46 14.17 -8.39
CA ARG A 56 14.51 15.64 -8.35
C ARG A 56 13.13 16.28 -8.43
N ALA A 57 12.06 15.57 -8.78
CA ALA A 57 10.69 16.08 -8.77
C ALA A 57 10.06 16.09 -7.36
N LEU A 58 10.64 15.36 -6.40
CA LEU A 58 10.14 15.31 -5.03
C LEU A 58 10.57 16.53 -4.21
N ARG A 59 9.72 16.92 -3.25
CA ARG A 59 9.93 18.05 -2.33
C ARG A 59 9.75 17.60 -0.88
N PRO A 60 10.34 18.31 0.11
CA PRO A 60 10.08 18.00 1.51
C PRO A 60 8.58 18.06 1.84
N GLY A 61 8.06 17.01 2.48
CA GLY A 61 6.64 16.83 2.76
C GLY A 61 5.85 16.06 1.69
N ASP A 62 6.43 15.79 0.51
CA ASP A 62 5.84 14.82 -0.41
C ASP A 62 5.94 13.40 0.20
N LEU A 63 5.01 12.54 -0.19
CA LEU A 63 4.93 11.15 0.22
C LEU A 63 5.38 10.24 -0.93
N VAL A 64 6.05 9.15 -0.59
CA VAL A 64 6.42 8.07 -1.51
C VAL A 64 5.86 6.78 -0.95
N VAL A 65 5.16 6.03 -1.79
CA VAL A 65 4.77 4.64 -1.51
C VAL A 65 5.68 3.74 -2.35
N ALA A 66 6.34 2.78 -1.70
CA ALA A 66 7.16 1.81 -2.41
C ALA A 66 6.27 0.77 -3.10
N ASP A 67 6.32 0.67 -4.43
CA ASP A 67 5.86 -0.51 -5.17
C ASP A 67 6.91 -1.64 -5.13
N GLU A 68 8.17 -1.27 -5.00
CA GLU A 68 9.30 -2.16 -4.75
C GLU A 68 10.18 -1.61 -3.61
N ILE A 69 10.55 -2.50 -2.69
CA ILE A 69 11.48 -2.23 -1.60
C ILE A 69 12.79 -2.93 -1.94
N ARG A 70 13.84 -2.13 -2.17
CA ARG A 70 15.14 -2.60 -2.65
C ARG A 70 16.21 -2.46 -1.58
N SER A 71 17.18 -3.36 -1.59
CA SER A 71 18.44 -3.25 -0.85
C SER A 71 19.59 -3.75 -1.72
N ALA A 72 20.80 -3.82 -1.16
CA ALA A 72 21.92 -4.47 -1.84
C ALA A 72 21.71 -5.99 -2.01
N ALA A 73 20.85 -6.62 -1.19
CA ALA A 73 20.67 -8.06 -1.14
C ALA A 73 19.32 -8.54 -1.70
N THR A 74 18.27 -7.71 -1.59
CA THR A 74 16.89 -8.12 -1.85
C THR A 74 16.13 -7.08 -2.65
N VAL A 75 15.19 -7.56 -3.47
CA VAL A 75 14.16 -6.75 -4.11
C VAL A 75 12.83 -7.40 -3.75
N VAL A 76 12.04 -6.70 -2.95
CA VAL A 76 10.76 -7.21 -2.43
C VAL A 76 9.63 -6.37 -3.04
N PRO A 77 8.70 -6.98 -3.81
CA PRO A 77 7.53 -6.26 -4.29
C PRO A 77 6.62 -5.88 -3.13
N SER A 78 5.86 -4.79 -3.30
CA SER A 78 4.83 -4.36 -2.37
C SER A 78 3.46 -4.40 -3.05
N PRO A 79 2.77 -5.55 -3.05
CA PRO A 79 1.56 -5.72 -3.85
C PRO A 79 0.44 -4.75 -3.45
N ALA A 80 0.29 -4.42 -2.16
CA ALA A 80 -0.74 -3.50 -1.68
C ALA A 80 -0.40 -2.00 -1.90
N ALA A 81 0.76 -1.68 -2.47
CA ALA A 81 1.20 -0.30 -2.67
C ALA A 81 0.26 0.55 -3.55
N PRO A 82 -0.29 0.06 -4.68
CA PRO A 82 -1.23 0.83 -5.49
C PRO A 82 -2.48 1.25 -4.71
N LEU A 83 -3.00 0.37 -3.85
CA LEU A 83 -4.17 0.65 -3.00
C LEU A 83 -3.89 1.77 -2.00
N LEU A 84 -2.74 1.70 -1.32
CA LEU A 84 -2.33 2.74 -0.37
C LEU A 84 -2.06 4.07 -1.07
N HIS A 85 -1.34 4.02 -2.20
CA HIS A 85 -1.03 5.21 -3.01
C HIS A 85 -2.30 5.91 -3.49
N ALA A 86 -3.24 5.18 -4.10
CA ALA A 86 -4.49 5.75 -4.58
C ALA A 86 -5.33 6.35 -3.44
N ALA A 87 -5.35 5.71 -2.27
CA ALA A 87 -6.03 6.25 -1.08
C ALA A 87 -5.40 7.56 -0.57
N LEU A 88 -4.07 7.71 -0.63
CA LEU A 88 -3.39 8.98 -0.33
C LEU A 88 -3.76 10.07 -1.34
N ARG A 89 -3.76 9.73 -2.64
CA ARG A 89 -4.11 10.67 -3.73
C ARG A 89 -5.57 11.15 -3.62
N ARG A 90 -6.52 10.27 -3.32
CA ARG A 90 -7.93 10.62 -3.07
C ARG A 90 -8.09 11.59 -1.90
N ARG A 91 -7.16 11.56 -0.93
CA ARG A 91 -7.11 12.53 0.19
C ARG A 91 -6.42 13.85 -0.16
N GLY A 92 -6.03 14.06 -1.42
CA GLY A 92 -5.33 15.26 -1.86
C GLY A 92 -3.87 15.32 -1.41
N LEU A 93 -3.30 14.23 -0.89
CA LEU A 93 -1.90 14.17 -0.50
C LEU A 93 -1.02 13.98 -1.73
N ARG A 94 0.11 14.69 -1.77
CA ARG A 94 1.14 14.53 -2.81
C ARG A 94 1.89 13.23 -2.58
N ALA A 95 1.35 12.14 -3.12
CA ALA A 95 2.00 10.84 -3.12
C ALA A 95 2.56 10.50 -4.51
N THR A 96 3.72 9.87 -4.54
CA THR A 96 4.35 9.22 -5.71
C THR A 96 4.45 7.73 -5.42
N LEU A 97 4.24 6.89 -6.44
CA LEU A 97 4.51 5.46 -6.38
C LEU A 97 5.86 5.20 -7.06
N GLY A 98 6.74 4.41 -6.45
CA GLY A 98 7.99 4.00 -7.08
C GLY A 98 9.00 3.36 -6.13
N PRO A 99 10.12 2.83 -6.64
CA PRO A 99 11.01 2.00 -5.84
C PRO A 99 11.71 2.79 -4.74
N ILE A 100 11.75 2.24 -3.53
CA ILE A 100 12.50 2.79 -2.40
C ILE A 100 13.71 1.91 -2.13
N TYR A 101 14.89 2.51 -2.07
CA TYR A 101 16.13 1.81 -1.73
C TYR A 101 16.48 1.98 -0.24
N SER A 102 16.72 0.89 0.47
CA SER A 102 17.24 0.92 1.84
C SER A 102 18.75 0.80 1.85
N ALA A 103 19.42 1.89 2.20
CA ALA A 103 20.88 1.95 2.38
C ALA A 103 21.26 1.61 3.82
N GLU A 104 22.49 1.17 4.04
CA GLU A 104 23.00 0.90 5.41
C GLU A 104 23.23 2.17 6.22
N ARG A 105 23.47 3.30 5.54
CA ARG A 105 23.80 4.60 6.13
C ARG A 105 23.16 5.70 5.30
N VAL A 106 23.07 6.89 5.88
CA VAL A 106 22.63 8.09 5.17
C VAL A 106 23.51 8.32 3.95
N VAL A 107 22.89 8.53 2.79
CA VAL A 107 23.58 8.73 1.50
C VAL A 107 23.50 10.18 1.04
N ASP A 108 24.64 10.69 0.58
CA ASP A 108 24.80 12.03 0.01
C ASP A 108 25.71 12.01 -1.24
N GLY A 109 25.81 13.17 -1.91
CA GLY A 109 26.73 13.39 -3.01
C GLY A 109 26.67 12.31 -4.12
N PRO A 110 27.84 11.83 -4.61
CA PRO A 110 27.89 10.84 -5.69
C PRO A 110 27.19 9.51 -5.37
N ALA A 111 27.12 9.11 -4.10
CA ALA A 111 26.42 7.89 -3.70
C ALA A 111 24.91 8.01 -3.92
N ARG A 112 24.34 9.20 -3.65
CA ARG A 112 22.94 9.50 -3.94
C ARG A 112 22.66 9.44 -5.45
N THR A 113 23.53 10.04 -6.28
CA THR A 113 23.36 10.02 -7.74
C THR A 113 23.36 8.60 -8.28
N ARG A 114 24.32 7.76 -7.86
CA ARG A 114 24.37 6.35 -8.28
C ARG A 114 23.10 5.57 -7.91
N LEU A 115 22.51 5.86 -6.75
CA LEU A 115 21.24 5.23 -6.36
C LEU A 115 20.08 5.72 -7.20
N ALA A 116 20.02 7.01 -7.53
CA ALA A 116 19.01 7.55 -8.44
C ALA A 116 19.10 6.89 -9.84
N ASP A 117 20.31 6.62 -10.33
CA ASP A 117 20.54 5.94 -11.62
C ASP A 117 20.00 4.50 -11.65
N THR A 118 19.71 3.89 -10.50
CA THR A 118 19.04 2.57 -10.43
C THR A 118 17.53 2.63 -10.66
N GLY A 119 16.96 3.84 -10.80
CA GLY A 119 15.53 4.07 -10.92
C GLY A 119 14.79 4.14 -9.57
N ALA A 120 15.49 4.09 -8.44
CA ALA A 120 14.89 4.32 -7.14
C ALA A 120 14.51 5.81 -6.97
N VAL A 121 13.32 6.08 -6.42
CA VAL A 121 12.78 7.45 -6.26
C VAL A 121 13.09 8.03 -4.88
N ALA A 122 13.30 7.18 -3.88
CA ALA A 122 13.66 7.59 -2.52
C ALA A 122 14.63 6.60 -1.87
N VAL A 123 15.32 7.07 -0.84
CA VAL A 123 16.28 6.30 -0.06
C VAL A 123 16.01 6.43 1.43
N ASP A 124 16.02 5.31 2.14
CA ASP A 124 15.90 5.25 3.59
C ASP A 124 16.94 4.28 4.19
N THR A 125 16.79 3.95 5.47
CA THR A 125 17.70 3.04 6.17
C THR A 125 17.00 1.83 6.80
N GLU A 126 15.69 1.62 6.56
CA GLU A 126 14.90 0.68 7.35
C GLU A 126 13.90 -0.19 6.57
N SER A 127 13.41 0.24 5.39
CA SER A 127 12.30 -0.44 4.71
C SER A 127 12.60 -1.91 4.37
N ALA A 128 13.72 -2.20 3.71
CA ALA A 128 14.04 -3.55 3.26
C ALA A 128 14.22 -4.54 4.43
N PHE A 129 14.84 -4.10 5.52
CA PHE A 129 15.05 -4.94 6.70
C PHE A 129 13.74 -5.41 7.36
N LEU A 130 12.69 -4.60 7.27
CA LEU A 130 11.37 -4.93 7.81
C LEU A 130 10.52 -5.67 6.77
N ALA A 131 10.69 -5.39 5.49
CA ALA A 131 9.95 -6.01 4.40
C ALA A 131 10.23 -7.51 4.27
N ASP A 132 11.49 -7.93 4.42
CA ASP A 132 11.87 -9.35 4.38
C ASP A 132 11.13 -10.20 5.43
N ALA A 133 10.76 -9.59 6.56
CA ALA A 133 10.06 -10.25 7.65
C ALA A 133 8.53 -10.28 7.48
N ALA A 134 7.98 -9.69 6.41
CA ALA A 134 6.55 -9.56 6.16
C ALA A 134 6.01 -10.49 5.07
N ASP A 135 6.84 -11.36 4.48
CA ASP A 135 6.43 -12.38 3.50
C ASP A 135 5.57 -11.81 2.35
N GLY A 136 6.04 -10.72 1.72
CA GLY A 136 5.32 -10.04 0.64
C GLY A 136 4.15 -9.15 1.06
N ARG A 137 3.87 -9.02 2.37
CA ARG A 137 2.78 -8.21 2.93
C ARG A 137 3.26 -6.90 3.57
N ALA A 138 4.41 -6.40 3.12
CA ALA A 138 4.92 -5.10 3.52
C ALA A 138 4.50 -4.02 2.52
N VAL A 139 4.12 -2.86 3.05
CA VAL A 139 4.03 -1.60 2.30
C VAL A 139 4.87 -0.54 2.98
N ALA A 140 5.67 0.21 2.22
CA ALA A 140 6.46 1.30 2.78
C ALA A 140 5.87 2.66 2.37
N LEU A 141 5.63 3.52 3.36
CA LEU A 141 5.18 4.90 3.20
C LEU A 141 6.24 5.85 3.77
N ARG A 142 6.84 6.67 2.90
CA ARG A 142 7.93 7.56 3.26
C ARG A 142 7.61 9.02 3.00
N ALA A 143 7.73 9.85 4.02
CA ALA A 143 7.66 11.30 3.88
C ALA A 143 9.06 11.88 3.62
N ILE A 144 9.20 12.65 2.55
CA ILE A 144 10.48 13.21 2.12
C ILE A 144 10.92 14.33 3.07
N VAL A 145 12.15 14.23 3.59
CA VAL A 145 12.78 15.24 4.46
C VAL A 145 13.79 16.09 3.70
N ASP A 146 14.67 15.45 2.96
CA ASP A 146 15.75 16.10 2.21
C ASP A 146 15.72 15.68 0.74
N THR A 147 16.27 16.54 -0.12
CA THR A 147 16.30 16.35 -1.58
C THR A 147 17.72 16.53 -2.11
N PRO A 148 18.02 16.10 -3.36
CA PRO A 148 19.35 16.27 -3.94
C PRO A 148 19.82 17.74 -3.94
N ASP A 149 18.91 18.68 -4.19
CA ASP A 149 19.19 20.12 -4.21
C ASP A 149 19.19 20.77 -2.82
N ALA A 150 18.83 20.00 -1.78
CA ALA A 150 18.59 20.50 -0.44
C ALA A 150 18.98 19.46 0.65
N PRO A 151 20.28 19.14 0.80
CA PRO A 151 20.75 18.11 1.73
C PRO A 151 20.62 18.52 3.21
N LEU A 152 20.65 17.52 4.10
CA LEU A 152 20.43 17.64 5.57
C LEU A 152 21.37 18.60 6.31
N LEU A 153 22.50 19.01 5.73
CA LEU A 153 23.54 19.80 6.40
C LEU A 153 23.42 21.33 6.15
N ARG A 154 22.34 21.82 5.55
CA ARG A 154 22.10 23.27 5.36
C ARG A 154 21.20 23.86 6.48
N PRO A 155 21.31 25.16 6.81
CA PRO A 155 20.60 25.82 7.94
C PRO A 155 19.06 25.97 7.82
N GLY A 156 18.35 24.95 7.33
CA GLY A 156 16.88 24.87 7.27
C GLY A 156 16.31 23.48 7.58
N THR A 157 17.16 22.53 7.97
CA THR A 157 16.85 21.12 8.24
C THR A 157 15.71 20.85 9.25
N PRO A 158 15.56 21.58 10.38
CA PRO A 158 14.51 21.24 11.34
C PRO A 158 13.10 21.47 10.78
N TRP A 159 12.87 22.51 9.97
CA TRP A 159 11.55 22.76 9.37
C TRP A 159 11.16 21.68 8.36
N ARG A 160 12.11 21.16 7.57
CA ARG A 160 11.84 20.11 6.59
C ARG A 160 11.44 18.79 7.26
N GLY A 161 12.10 18.46 8.37
CA GLY A 161 11.68 17.36 9.23
C GLY A 161 10.24 17.55 9.75
N VAL A 162 9.88 18.77 10.15
CA VAL A 162 8.50 19.10 10.57
C VAL A 162 7.50 18.93 9.43
N LEU A 163 7.82 19.38 8.20
CA LEU A 163 6.97 19.18 7.03
C LEU A 163 6.72 17.70 6.74
N ALA A 164 7.79 16.89 6.74
CA ALA A 164 7.68 15.45 6.53
C ALA A 164 6.81 14.78 7.61
N LEU A 165 7.01 15.13 8.88
CA LEU A 165 6.21 14.58 9.98
C LEU A 165 4.74 15.04 9.93
N ARG A 166 4.46 16.27 9.47
CA ARG A 166 3.09 16.74 9.23
C ARG A 166 2.42 15.97 8.09
N ALA A 167 3.13 15.73 6.99
CA ALA A 167 2.63 14.92 5.89
C ALA A 167 2.36 13.47 6.34
N LEU A 168 3.27 12.88 7.12
CA LEU A 168 3.10 11.56 7.70
C LEU A 168 1.88 11.51 8.63
N ARG A 169 1.68 12.53 9.47
CA ARG A 169 0.48 12.66 10.32
C ARG A 169 -0.79 12.81 9.49
N ALA A 170 -0.76 13.55 8.38
CA ALA A 170 -1.90 13.70 7.48
C ALA A 170 -2.29 12.39 6.77
N ALA A 171 -1.34 11.46 6.61
CA ALA A 171 -1.59 10.13 6.08
C ALA A 171 -2.23 9.15 7.09
N ALA A 172 -2.35 9.52 8.38
CA ALA A 172 -2.88 8.65 9.42
C ALA A 172 -4.24 8.01 9.10
N PRO A 173 -5.25 8.73 8.56
CA PRO A 173 -6.53 8.12 8.21
C PRO A 173 -6.43 7.08 7.09
N VAL A 174 -5.42 7.18 6.21
CA VAL A 174 -5.17 6.21 5.15
C VAL A 174 -4.47 4.96 5.70
N LEU A 175 -3.54 5.14 6.64
CA LEU A 175 -2.94 4.02 7.39
C LEU A 175 -3.98 3.23 8.19
N ASP A 176 -4.97 3.92 8.78
CA ASP A 176 -6.10 3.26 9.47
C ASP A 176 -6.99 2.48 8.49
N GLN A 177 -7.26 3.03 7.30
CA GLN A 177 -8.01 2.31 6.26
C GLN A 177 -7.25 1.09 5.77
N TRP A 178 -5.94 1.22 5.53
CA TRP A 178 -5.09 0.09 5.13
C TRP A 178 -5.05 -1.00 6.20
N SER A 179 -4.87 -0.61 7.47
CA SER A 179 -4.86 -1.55 8.59
C SER A 179 -6.20 -2.29 8.76
N ALA A 180 -7.32 -1.59 8.55
CA ALA A 180 -8.66 -2.17 8.63
C ALA A 180 -9.05 -3.02 7.41
N ALA A 181 -8.41 -2.79 6.25
CA ALA A 181 -8.58 -3.58 5.04
C ALA A 181 -7.77 -4.88 5.06
N ALA A 182 -6.72 -4.95 5.88
CA ALA A 182 -5.93 -6.15 6.07
C ALA A 182 -6.80 -7.31 6.59
N GLY A 183 -6.65 -8.48 5.97
CA GLY A 183 -7.43 -9.65 6.34
C GLY A 183 -7.26 -10.81 5.36
N ASP A 184 -7.81 -11.96 5.74
CA ASP A 184 -7.91 -13.12 4.87
C ASP A 184 -9.07 -12.90 3.90
N HIS A 185 -8.83 -13.07 2.60
CA HIS A 185 -9.85 -12.94 1.56
C HIS A 185 -10.04 -14.26 0.79
N GLU A 186 -11.29 -14.65 0.59
CA GLU A 186 -11.73 -15.72 -0.29
C GLU A 186 -12.27 -15.04 -1.54
N VAL A 187 -11.61 -15.25 -2.68
CA VAL A 187 -11.95 -14.61 -3.95
C VAL A 187 -12.59 -15.63 -4.86
N THR A 188 -13.81 -15.34 -5.30
CA THR A 188 -14.56 -16.17 -6.26
C THR A 188 -14.60 -15.45 -7.60
N LEU A 189 -14.14 -16.11 -8.65
CA LEU A 189 -14.14 -15.58 -10.02
C LEU A 189 -15.30 -16.20 -10.79
N GLY A 190 -16.13 -15.40 -11.47
CA GLY A 190 -17.24 -15.98 -12.23
C GLY A 190 -18.27 -15.01 -12.78
N GLY A 191 -19.42 -15.58 -13.13
CA GLY A 191 -20.57 -14.92 -13.72
C GLY A 191 -21.50 -14.29 -12.67
N PRO A 192 -22.82 -14.24 -12.92
CA PRO A 192 -23.82 -13.72 -11.97
C PRO A 192 -23.74 -14.34 -10.57
N GLU A 193 -23.52 -15.64 -10.51
CA GLU A 193 -23.56 -16.50 -9.32
C GLU A 193 -22.52 -16.15 -8.23
N VAL A 194 -21.53 -15.30 -8.52
CA VAL A 194 -20.55 -14.85 -7.51
C VAL A 194 -21.20 -14.07 -6.36
N ALA A 195 -22.37 -13.47 -6.59
CA ALA A 195 -23.03 -12.59 -5.65
C ALA A 195 -23.68 -13.35 -4.47
N ASP A 196 -24.15 -14.58 -4.68
CA ASP A 196 -24.89 -15.38 -3.69
C ASP A 196 -24.15 -15.60 -2.36
N ASN A 197 -22.81 -15.53 -2.38
CA ASN A 197 -21.97 -15.78 -1.22
C ASN A 197 -20.87 -14.73 -1.02
N ALA A 198 -21.00 -13.56 -1.64
CA ALA A 198 -20.02 -12.47 -1.51
C ALA A 198 -20.45 -11.45 -0.45
N ASP A 199 -19.48 -10.92 0.29
CA ASP A 199 -19.69 -9.72 1.12
C ASP A 199 -19.52 -8.44 0.27
N LEU A 200 -18.73 -8.54 -0.80
CA LEU A 200 -18.41 -7.48 -1.75
C LEU A 200 -18.26 -8.08 -3.16
N VAL A 201 -18.81 -7.42 -4.18
CA VAL A 201 -18.57 -7.75 -5.59
C VAL A 201 -17.81 -6.60 -6.27
N LEU A 202 -16.74 -6.95 -6.97
CA LEU A 202 -15.98 -6.07 -7.85
C LEU A 202 -16.26 -6.43 -9.30
N VAL A 203 -16.88 -5.50 -10.03
CA VAL A 203 -17.09 -5.62 -11.48
C VAL A 203 -15.95 -4.90 -12.18
N LEU A 204 -15.11 -5.65 -12.89
CA LEU A 204 -13.96 -5.14 -13.61
C LEU A 204 -14.40 -4.66 -14.99
N GLY A 205 -14.14 -3.40 -15.31
CA GLY A 205 -14.50 -2.83 -16.61
C GLY A 205 -14.66 -1.31 -16.57
N ALA A 206 -14.82 -0.72 -17.75
CA ALA A 206 -14.94 0.74 -17.89
C ALA A 206 -16.25 1.24 -17.22
N PRO A 207 -16.23 2.29 -16.37
CA PRO A 207 -17.42 2.76 -15.65
C PRO A 207 -18.55 3.31 -16.54
N ASP A 208 -18.23 3.71 -17.77
CA ASP A 208 -19.16 4.22 -18.78
C ASP A 208 -19.74 3.11 -19.67
N SER A 209 -19.27 1.86 -19.56
CA SER A 209 -19.83 0.73 -20.30
C SER A 209 -21.25 0.39 -19.80
N PRO A 210 -22.26 0.35 -20.71
CA PRO A 210 -23.62 -0.05 -20.36
C PRO A 210 -23.69 -1.48 -19.82
N ASP A 211 -22.86 -2.38 -20.33
CA ASP A 211 -22.86 -3.79 -19.91
C ASP A 211 -22.24 -3.97 -18.52
N VAL A 212 -21.15 -3.24 -18.23
CA VAL A 212 -20.57 -3.16 -16.87
C VAL A 212 -21.58 -2.60 -15.88
N ARG A 213 -22.28 -1.52 -16.26
CA ARG A 213 -23.32 -0.90 -15.42
C ARG A 213 -24.47 -1.86 -15.15
N ARG A 214 -25.02 -2.50 -16.19
CA ARG A 214 -26.09 -3.48 -16.05
C ARG A 214 -25.66 -4.66 -15.19
N SER A 215 -24.44 -5.15 -15.38
CA SER A 215 -23.84 -6.24 -14.59
C SER A 215 -23.74 -5.86 -13.10
N ALA A 216 -23.37 -4.62 -12.80
CA ALA A 216 -23.33 -4.10 -11.44
C ALA A 216 -24.73 -3.88 -10.83
N GLU A 217 -25.66 -3.30 -11.57
CA GLU A 217 -27.05 -3.04 -11.15
C GLU A 217 -27.80 -4.34 -10.82
N ASN A 218 -27.66 -5.36 -11.68
CA ASN A 218 -28.30 -6.67 -11.47
C ASN A 218 -27.87 -7.29 -10.14
N ARG A 219 -26.57 -7.24 -9.80
CA ARG A 219 -26.05 -7.80 -8.56
C ARG A 219 -26.37 -6.93 -7.35
N ALA A 220 -26.38 -5.61 -7.51
CA ALA A 220 -26.80 -4.71 -6.45
C ALA A 220 -28.28 -4.97 -6.05
N ALA A 221 -29.13 -5.38 -7.00
CA ALA A 221 -30.51 -5.77 -6.74
C ALA A 221 -30.64 -7.04 -5.86
N GLU A 222 -29.60 -7.86 -5.77
CA GLU A 222 -29.52 -9.03 -4.87
C GLU A 222 -29.08 -8.65 -3.44
N GLY A 223 -28.82 -7.36 -3.19
CA GLY A 223 -28.52 -6.82 -1.86
C GLY A 223 -27.05 -6.89 -1.44
N VAL A 224 -26.15 -7.32 -2.33
CA VAL A 224 -24.69 -7.31 -2.09
C VAL A 224 -24.08 -5.93 -2.38
N CYS A 225 -22.99 -5.60 -1.69
CA CYS A 225 -22.23 -4.38 -1.99
C CYS A 225 -21.49 -4.56 -3.32
N VAL A 226 -21.72 -3.69 -4.30
CA VAL A 226 -21.12 -3.78 -5.64
C VAL A 226 -20.36 -2.51 -5.99
N HIS A 227 -19.14 -2.67 -6.51
CA HIS A 227 -18.33 -1.57 -7.03
C HIS A 227 -17.74 -1.92 -8.40
N VAL A 228 -17.80 -0.94 -9.31
CA VAL A 228 -17.15 -1.02 -10.62
C VAL A 228 -15.73 -0.47 -10.48
N VAL A 229 -14.75 -1.19 -11.03
CA VAL A 229 -13.34 -0.79 -11.02
C VAL A 229 -12.70 -1.04 -12.38
N ASP A 230 -11.97 -0.06 -12.88
CA ASP A 230 -11.20 -0.10 -14.13
C ASP A 230 -9.68 -0.11 -13.89
N ASP A 231 -9.25 0.17 -12.67
CA ASP A 231 -7.87 0.02 -12.23
C ASP A 231 -7.80 -0.41 -10.75
N VAL A 232 -6.66 -0.97 -10.31
CA VAL A 232 -6.46 -1.41 -8.91
C VAL A 232 -6.60 -0.23 -7.94
N GLY A 233 -6.13 0.95 -8.32
CA GLY A 233 -6.25 2.16 -7.53
C GLY A 233 -7.69 2.64 -7.34
N ALA A 234 -8.64 2.28 -8.21
CA ALA A 234 -10.06 2.54 -8.03
C ALA A 234 -10.64 1.78 -6.81
N VAL A 235 -10.06 0.65 -6.43
CA VAL A 235 -10.44 -0.10 -5.23
C VAL A 235 -10.18 0.75 -3.99
N GLU A 236 -11.22 1.03 -3.23
CA GLU A 236 -11.10 1.77 -1.99
C GLU A 236 -10.88 0.84 -0.80
N LEU A 237 -9.81 1.07 -0.03
CA LEU A 237 -9.49 0.31 1.17
C LEU A 237 -10.66 0.19 2.15
N ARG A 238 -11.53 1.21 2.23
CA ARG A 238 -12.73 1.17 3.10
C ARG A 238 -13.74 0.11 2.70
N TRP A 239 -13.80 -0.27 1.42
CA TRP A 239 -14.69 -1.33 0.92
C TRP A 239 -14.26 -2.70 1.41
N LEU A 240 -12.96 -2.90 1.65
CA LEU A 240 -12.38 -4.17 2.08
C LEU A 240 -12.46 -4.38 3.60
N ARG A 241 -12.90 -3.38 4.36
CA ARG A 241 -12.95 -3.45 5.82
C ARG A 241 -13.88 -4.57 6.28
N GLY A 242 -13.30 -5.61 6.88
CA GLY A 242 -14.06 -6.76 7.41
C GLY A 242 -14.68 -7.65 6.33
N VAL A 243 -14.33 -7.43 5.06
CA VAL A 243 -14.78 -8.27 3.94
C VAL A 243 -13.95 -9.53 3.89
N ARG A 244 -14.62 -10.68 3.93
CA ARG A 244 -13.96 -12.00 3.83
C ARG A 244 -14.14 -12.59 2.44
N ARG A 245 -15.30 -12.43 1.82
CA ARG A 245 -15.64 -13.05 0.54
C ARG A 245 -15.82 -11.98 -0.53
N ILE A 246 -14.98 -12.03 -1.56
CA ILE A 246 -14.98 -11.08 -2.67
C ILE A 246 -15.38 -11.83 -3.95
N GLY A 247 -16.50 -11.46 -4.53
CA GLY A 247 -16.86 -11.87 -5.89
C GLY A 247 -16.19 -10.95 -6.91
N VAL A 248 -15.58 -11.51 -7.95
CA VAL A 248 -14.98 -10.72 -9.03
C VAL A 248 -15.54 -11.16 -10.37
N VAL A 249 -16.03 -10.17 -11.12
CA VAL A 249 -16.65 -10.35 -12.42
C VAL A 249 -15.88 -9.50 -13.41
N ALA A 250 -15.32 -10.10 -14.45
CA ALA A 250 -14.65 -9.35 -15.51
C ALA A 250 -15.57 -9.20 -16.72
N ASP A 251 -15.78 -7.95 -17.15
CA ASP A 251 -16.38 -7.65 -18.44
C ASP A 251 -15.32 -7.73 -19.56
N ILE A 252 -15.75 -7.88 -20.81
CA ILE A 252 -14.86 -7.89 -21.97
C ILE A 252 -14.08 -6.57 -22.15
N SER A 253 -14.61 -5.47 -21.61
CA SER A 253 -13.96 -4.16 -21.59
C SER A 253 -12.88 -4.02 -20.51
N ALA A 254 -12.76 -4.98 -19.59
CA ALA A 254 -11.74 -4.93 -18.54
C ALA A 254 -10.32 -4.98 -19.14
N PRO A 255 -9.37 -4.16 -18.64
CA PRO A 255 -7.97 -4.30 -19.03
C PRO A 255 -7.46 -5.71 -18.76
N GLY A 256 -6.71 -6.29 -19.70
CA GLY A 256 -6.33 -7.71 -19.70
C GLY A 256 -5.63 -8.19 -18.42
N ASP A 257 -4.82 -7.32 -17.79
CA ASP A 257 -4.08 -7.66 -16.57
C ASP A 257 -4.81 -7.24 -15.28
N LEU A 258 -5.97 -6.58 -15.36
CA LEU A 258 -6.63 -6.00 -14.18
C LEU A 258 -6.98 -7.06 -13.14
N MET A 259 -7.47 -8.22 -13.56
CA MET A 259 -7.77 -9.33 -12.65
C MET A 259 -6.52 -9.78 -11.88
N ASN A 260 -5.42 -10.04 -12.59
CA ASN A 260 -4.17 -10.49 -11.97
C ASN A 260 -3.57 -9.43 -11.05
N ASN A 261 -3.63 -8.15 -11.46
CA ASN A 261 -3.16 -7.02 -10.67
C ASN A 261 -4.01 -6.84 -9.40
N LEU A 262 -5.32 -7.05 -9.48
CA LEU A 262 -6.22 -7.02 -8.32
C LEU A 262 -5.89 -8.14 -7.33
N LEU A 263 -5.78 -9.39 -7.81
CA LEU A 263 -5.41 -10.53 -6.97
C LEU A 263 -4.06 -10.32 -6.30
N THR A 264 -3.08 -9.80 -7.07
CA THR A 264 -1.77 -9.43 -6.56
C THR A 264 -1.91 -8.38 -5.46
N ALA A 265 -2.65 -7.30 -5.69
CA ALA A 265 -2.80 -6.24 -4.70
C ALA A 265 -3.49 -6.70 -3.40
N LEU A 266 -4.53 -7.53 -3.51
CA LEU A 266 -5.21 -8.15 -2.37
C LEU A 266 -4.28 -9.06 -1.56
N SER A 267 -3.37 -9.79 -2.23
CA SER A 267 -2.40 -10.66 -1.53
C SER A 267 -1.43 -9.89 -0.62
N GLY A 268 -1.21 -8.60 -0.88
CA GLY A 268 -0.44 -7.72 -0.01
C GLY A 268 -1.18 -7.29 1.27
N LEU A 269 -2.51 -7.45 1.32
CA LEU A 269 -3.34 -7.18 2.50
C LEU A 269 -3.56 -8.42 3.38
N GLY A 270 -3.26 -9.62 2.86
CA GLY A 270 -3.37 -10.87 3.59
C GLY A 270 -3.49 -12.07 2.65
N PRO A 271 -3.63 -13.29 3.19
CA PRO A 271 -3.86 -14.50 2.39
C PRO A 271 -5.07 -14.35 1.47
N VAL A 272 -4.89 -14.70 0.19
CA VAL A 272 -5.96 -14.78 -0.81
C VAL A 272 -6.14 -16.23 -1.21
N GLN A 273 -7.36 -16.76 -1.04
CA GLN A 273 -7.75 -18.09 -1.51
C GLN A 273 -8.70 -17.95 -2.69
N LEU A 274 -8.34 -18.54 -3.84
CA LEU A 274 -9.26 -18.64 -4.95
C LEU A 274 -10.27 -19.75 -4.67
N ARG A 275 -11.56 -19.44 -4.85
CA ARG A 275 -12.64 -20.41 -4.81
C ARG A 275 -13.20 -20.62 -6.21
N ASP A 276 -13.32 -21.88 -6.57
CA ASP A 276 -14.13 -22.28 -7.71
C ASP A 276 -15.61 -22.23 -7.30
N LEU A 277 -16.44 -21.68 -8.18
CA LEU A 277 -17.88 -21.88 -8.06
C LEU A 277 -18.18 -23.36 -8.35
N PRO A 278 -19.06 -24.00 -7.57
CA PRO A 278 -19.54 -25.32 -7.94
C PRO A 278 -20.18 -25.21 -9.33
N ARG A 279 -19.65 -25.96 -10.30
CA ARG A 279 -20.29 -26.07 -11.61
C ARG A 279 -21.68 -26.65 -11.39
N GLU A 280 -22.73 -25.92 -11.77
CA GLU A 280 -24.05 -26.53 -11.90
C GLU A 280 -23.92 -27.66 -12.92
N VAL A 281 -24.08 -28.89 -12.44
CA VAL A 281 -24.22 -30.06 -13.31
C VAL A 281 -25.62 -29.94 -13.89
N SER A 282 -25.71 -29.47 -15.14
CA SER A 282 -26.93 -29.47 -15.94
C SER A 282 -27.50 -30.88 -16.13
#